data_AF-A0A955KCI0-F1
#
_entry.id   AF-A0A955KCI0-F1
#
_cell.length_a   1.000
_cell.length_b   1.000
_cell.length_c   1.000
_cell.angle_alpha   90.00
_cell.angle_beta   90.00
_cell.angle_gamma   90.00
#
_symmetry.space_group_name_H-M   'P 1'
#
loop_
_entity.id
_entity.type
_entity.pdbx_description
1 polymer ?
#
loop_
_entity_poly.entity_id
_entity_poly.type
_entity_poly.pdbx_seq_one_letter_code
_entity_poly.pdbx_strand_id
1 'polypeptide(L)'
;MFSNPLTFKNIPDLIMAIVNVFVIVLIPIVVFFLIWGGFLYATARGNAEQIQKAGRALLYGVIGGVIIIGAEAIMVIVKSIVTGFK
;
A
#
# COMPACT_ATOMS: atom_id res chain seq x y z
N MET A 1 -12.50 28.90 24.42
CA MET A 1 -12.59 27.51 23.91
C MET A 1 -12.00 27.52 22.51
N PHE A 2 -10.82 26.92 22.30
CA PHE A 2 -10.20 26.89 20.97
C PHE A 2 -10.81 25.74 20.17
N SER A 3 -11.62 26.07 19.17
CA SER A 3 -12.10 25.08 18.20
C SER A 3 -10.96 24.68 17.29
N ASN A 4 -10.68 23.39 17.19
CA ASN A 4 -9.69 22.86 16.27
C ASN A 4 -10.09 23.23 14.82
N PRO A 5 -9.30 24.01 14.08
CA PRO A 5 -9.61 24.35 12.68
C PRO A 5 -9.37 23.17 11.73
N LEU A 6 -8.79 22.07 12.23
CA LEU A 6 -8.61 20.82 11.48
C LEU A 6 -9.79 19.87 11.73
N THR A 7 -10.25 19.20 10.66
CA THR A 7 -11.33 18.20 10.71
C THR A 7 -11.01 16.97 11.58
N PHE A 8 -9.76 16.78 11.98
CA PHE A 8 -9.30 15.61 12.72
C PHE A 8 -9.45 15.78 14.23
N LYS A 9 -10.08 14.80 14.88
CA LYS A 9 -10.36 14.84 16.33
C LYS A 9 -9.15 14.50 17.18
N ASN A 10 -8.22 13.68 16.67
CA ASN A 10 -7.05 13.18 17.38
C ASN A 10 -5.85 13.00 16.43
N ILE A 11 -4.63 12.94 16.98
CA ILE A 11 -3.39 12.69 16.22
C ILE A 11 -3.43 11.37 15.42
N PRO A 12 -3.93 10.23 15.95
CA PRO A 12 -4.02 8.98 15.18
C PRO A 12 -4.93 9.09 13.95
N ASP A 13 -5.97 9.93 14.00
CA ASP A 13 -6.89 10.13 12.88
C ASP A 13 -6.23 10.95 11.76
N LEU A 14 -5.37 11.91 12.12
CA LEU A 14 -4.56 12.66 11.16
C LEU A 14 -3.54 11.74 10.47
N ILE A 15 -2.85 10.87 11.22
CA ILE A 15 -1.88 9.92 10.65
C ILE A 15 -2.60 8.93 9.73
N MET A 16 -3.75 8.40 10.12
CA MET A 16 -4.55 7.53 9.25
C MET A 16 -4.98 8.22 7.96
N ALA A 17 -5.38 9.49 8.01
CA ALA A 17 -5.76 10.22 6.82
C ALA A 17 -4.58 10.35 5.84
N ILE A 18 -3.37 10.62 6.35
CA ILE A 18 -2.15 10.68 5.53
C ILE A 18 -1.86 9.30 4.89
N VAL A 19 -1.87 8.22 5.69
CA VAL A 19 -1.63 6.86 5.18
C VAL A 19 -2.64 6.49 4.11
N ASN A 20 -3.91 6.79 4.31
CA ASN A 20 -4.97 6.47 3.35
C ASN A 20 -4.76 7.18 1.99
N VAL A 21 -4.27 8.42 2.00
CA VAL A 21 -3.90 9.12 0.75
C VAL A 21 -2.81 8.35 0.00
N PHE A 22 -1.79 7.84 0.69
CA PHE A 22 -0.77 7.01 0.06
C PHE A 22 -1.34 5.68 -0.47
N VAL A 23 -2.19 5.01 0.30
CA VAL A 23 -2.83 3.75 -0.12
C VAL A 23 -3.64 3.92 -1.40
N ILE A 24 -4.43 4.99 -1.52
CA ILE A 24 -5.22 5.31 -2.72
C ILE A 24 -4.34 5.44 -3.97
N VAL A 25 -3.13 6.00 -3.83
CA VAL A 25 -2.18 6.18 -4.95
C VAL A 25 -1.41 4.89 -5.23
N LEU A 26 -1.04 4.13 -4.20
CA LEU A 26 -0.23 2.93 -4.32
C LEU A 26 -1.01 1.72 -4.87
N ILE A 27 -2.31 1.61 -4.60
CA ILE A 27 -3.14 0.49 -5.11
C ILE A 27 -3.09 0.42 -6.65
N PRO A 28 -3.37 1.51 -7.41
CA PRO A 28 -3.24 1.50 -8.87
C PRO A 28 -1.84 1.11 -9.36
N ILE A 29 -0.79 1.56 -8.66
CA ILE A 29 0.60 1.24 -9.01
C ILE A 29 0.86 -0.26 -8.87
N VAL A 30 0.41 -0.87 -7.77
CA VAL A 30 0.51 -2.31 -7.55
C VAL A 30 -0.22 -3.09 -8.66
N VAL A 31 -1.46 -2.71 -8.95
CA VAL A 31 -2.26 -3.34 -10.01
C VAL A 31 -1.55 -3.22 -11.36
N PHE A 32 -0.98 -2.05 -11.66
CA PHE A 32 -0.21 -1.84 -12.88
C PHE A 32 0.98 -2.80 -12.99
N PHE A 33 1.78 -2.97 -11.93
CA PHE A 33 2.90 -3.91 -11.92
C PHE A 33 2.47 -5.37 -12.09
N LEU A 34 1.34 -5.76 -11.51
CA LEU A 34 0.78 -7.10 -11.67
C LEU A 34 0.33 -7.36 -13.11
N ILE A 35 -0.40 -6.41 -13.71
CA ILE A 35 -0.84 -6.51 -15.11
C ILE A 35 0.35 -6.52 -16.06
N TRP A 36 1.31 -5.61 -15.85
CA TRP A 36 2.52 -5.51 -16.68
C TRP A 36 3.37 -6.78 -16.60
N GLY A 37 3.59 -7.30 -15.38
CA GLY A 37 4.31 -8.55 -15.17
C GLY A 37 3.60 -9.74 -15.82
N GLY A 38 2.27 -9.82 -15.69
CA GLY A 38 1.47 -10.86 -16.33
C GLY A 38 1.52 -10.82 -17.86
N PHE A 39 1.40 -9.62 -18.44
CA PHE A 39 1.51 -9.42 -19.88
C PHE A 39 2.90 -9.80 -20.40
N LEU A 40 3.96 -9.40 -19.70
CA LEU A 40 5.33 -9.74 -20.06
C LEU A 40 5.57 -11.25 -19.95
N TYR A 41 4.99 -11.92 -18.96
CA TYR A 41 5.06 -13.37 -18.82
C TYR A 41 4.36 -14.09 -19.97
N ALA A 42 3.15 -13.65 -20.35
CA ALA A 42 2.38 -14.22 -21.45
C ALA A 42 3.06 -14.03 -22.81
N THR A 43 3.78 -12.92 -23.00
CA THR A 43 4.45 -12.58 -24.27
C THR A 43 5.89 -13.05 -24.35
N ALA A 44 6.49 -13.55 -23.26
CA ALA A 44 7.90 -13.90 -23.21
C ALA A 44 8.31 -15.03 -24.17
N ARG A 45 7.39 -15.89 -24.62
CA ARG A 45 7.63 -16.97 -25.63
C ARG A 45 8.92 -17.80 -25.38
N GLY A 46 9.27 -18.06 -24.12
CA GLY A 46 10.47 -18.82 -23.75
C GLY A 46 11.77 -18.01 -23.68
N ASN A 47 11.74 -16.70 -23.89
CA ASN A 47 12.87 -15.81 -23.64
C ASN A 47 13.13 -15.69 -22.12
N ALA A 48 14.23 -16.27 -21.66
CA ALA A 48 14.60 -16.30 -20.25
C ALA A 48 14.74 -14.89 -19.62
N GLU A 49 15.22 -13.91 -20.39
CA GLU A 49 15.39 -12.53 -19.91
C GLU A 49 14.03 -11.86 -19.67
N GLN A 50 13.07 -12.08 -20.57
CA GLN A 50 11.71 -11.55 -20.42
C GLN A 50 10.96 -12.22 -19.28
N ILE A 51 11.11 -13.54 -19.11
CA ILE A 51 10.55 -14.27 -17.96
C ILE A 51 11.10 -13.72 -16.65
N GLN A 52 12.40 -13.44 -16.58
CA GLN A 52 13.02 -12.85 -15.39
C GLN A 52 12.52 -11.43 -15.12
N LYS A 53 12.37 -10.59 -16.16
CA LYS A 53 11.78 -9.25 -16.03
C LYS A 53 10.33 -9.31 -15.55
N ALA A 54 9.52 -10.23 -16.08
CA ALA A 54 8.14 -10.44 -15.68
C ALA A 54 8.05 -10.84 -14.20
N GLY A 55 8.88 -11.81 -13.78
CA GLY A 55 8.96 -12.23 -12.38
C GLY A 55 9.31 -11.09 -11.43
N ARG A 56 10.26 -10.22 -11.79
CA ARG A 56 10.59 -9.03 -10.99
C ARG A 56 9.44 -8.05 -10.89
N ALA A 57 8.74 -7.78 -12.00
CA ALA A 57 7.58 -6.88 -11.99
C ALA A 57 6.46 -7.41 -11.08
N LEU A 58 6.16 -8.70 -11.16
CA LEU A 58 5.19 -9.36 -10.28
C LEU A 58 5.62 -9.29 -8.81
N LEU A 59 6.90 -9.57 -8.53
CA LEU A 59 7.44 -9.53 -7.18
C LEU A 59 7.34 -8.13 -6.56
N TYR A 60 7.63 -7.07 -7.33
CA TYR A 60 7.43 -5.69 -6.87
C TYR A 60 5.95 -5.35 -6.63
N GLY A 61 5.05 -5.83 -7.49
CA GLY A 61 3.61 -5.71 -7.27
C GLY A 61 3.17 -6.36 -5.94
N VAL A 62 3.62 -7.59 -5.69
CA VAL A 62 3.33 -8.31 -4.44
C VAL A 62 3.90 -7.60 -3.22
N ILE A 63 5.16 -7.15 -3.27
CA ILE A 63 5.77 -6.38 -2.17
C ILE A 63 4.97 -5.11 -1.89
N GLY A 64 4.57 -4.36 -2.92
CA GLY A 64 3.74 -3.17 -2.75
C GLY A 64 2.39 -3.50 -2.09
N GLY A 65 1.74 -4.60 -2.49
CA GLY A 65 0.52 -5.08 -1.86
C GLY A 65 0.70 -5.44 -0.38
N VAL A 66 1.80 -6.14 -0.04
CA VAL A 66 2.13 -6.49 1.35
C VAL A 66 2.37 -5.24 2.20
N ILE A 67 3.04 -4.23 1.66
CA ILE A 67 3.28 -2.96 2.37
C ILE A 67 1.95 -2.25 2.69
N ILE A 68 1.01 -2.22 1.74
CA ILE A 68 -0.31 -1.61 1.96
C ILE A 68 -1.06 -2.32 3.10
N ILE A 69 -1.11 -3.65 3.05
CA ILE A 69 -1.76 -4.46 4.10
C ILE A 69 -1.05 -4.28 5.45
N GLY A 70 0.29 -4.26 5.45
CA GLY A 70 1.10 -4.06 6.64
C GLY A 70 0.89 -2.69 7.27
N ALA A 71 0.75 -1.63 6.47
CA ALA A 71 0.48 -0.28 6.94
C ALA A 71 -0.87 -0.23 7.69
N GLU A 72 -1.93 -0.77 7.12
CA GLU A 72 -3.25 -0.85 7.77
C GLU A 72 -3.19 -1.64 9.09
N ALA A 73 -2.50 -2.78 9.10
CA ALA A 73 -2.32 -3.59 10.31
C ALA A 73 -1.60 -2.82 11.44
N ILE A 74 -0.52 -2.10 11.11
CA ILE A 74 0.21 -1.26 12.08
C ILE A 74 -0.71 -0.15 12.61
N MET A 75 -1.47 0.50 11.75
CA MET A 75 -2.37 1.59 12.16
C MET A 75 -3.48 1.12 13.11
N VAL A 76 -4.01 -0.09 12.92
CA VAL A 76 -4.94 -0.71 13.87
C VAL A 76 -4.29 -0.92 15.24
N ILE A 77 -3.08 -1.48 15.27
CA ILE A 77 -2.35 -1.71 16.53
C ILE A 77 -2.09 -0.39 17.26
N VAL A 78 -1.61 0.63 16.55
CA VAL A 78 -1.35 1.96 17.12
C VAL A 78 -2.63 2.56 17.72
N LYS A 79 -3.76 2.46 17.00
CA LYS A 79 -5.06 2.92 17.54
C LYS A 79 -5.46 2.16 18.79
N SER A 80 -5.36 0.83 18.80
CA SER A 80 -5.69 0.01 19.96
C SER A 80 -4.87 0.39 21.19
N ILE A 81 -3.58 0.63 21.02
CA ILE A 81 -2.69 1.07 22.11
C ILE A 81 -3.14 2.44 22.64
N VAL A 82 -3.36 3.42 21.77
CA VAL A 82 -3.75 4.78 22.19
C VAL A 82 -5.12 4.80 22.87
N THR A 83 -6.08 4.00 22.40
CA THR A 83 -7.40 3.88 23.04
C THR A 83 -7.32 3.16 24.38
N GLY A 84 -6.44 2.16 24.54
CA GLY A 84 -6.27 1.44 25.80
C GLY A 84 -5.66 2.27 26.95
N PHE A 85 -5.02 3.39 26.65
CA PHE A 85 -4.50 4.33 27.65
C PHE A 85 -5.50 5.40 28.09
N LYS A 86 -6.71 5.39 27.52
CA LYS A 86 -7.78 6.35 27.82
C LYS A 86 -8.84 5.69 28.69
#